data_AF-A0AAJ7XG51-F1
#
_entry.id   AF-A0AAJ7XG51-F1
#
_cell.length_a   1.000
_cell.length_b   1.000
_cell.length_c   1.000
_cell.angle_alpha   90.00
_cell.angle_beta   90.00
_cell.angle_gamma   90.00
#
_symmetry.space_group_name_H-M   'P 1'
#
loop_
_entity.id
_entity.type
_entity.pdbx_description
1 polymer ?
#
loop_
_entity_poly.entity_id
_entity_poly.type
_entity_poly.pdbx_seq_one_letter_code
_entity_poly.pdbx_strand_id
1 'polypeptide(L)'
;MASAPPPAGAVPQKLLVLDVDCGVDDAHALMIALGDAARARVLAVTCCNGNTHVRQVADNVARVLRACGASARVPVFLGASAPLLAKPMHATRFHGNDGLGDSADPPDPSPVAVKKQEEHAVNALVRLAKENPGQITLVAVGPLTNVALATRMDPDFTSRLKELFIMGGTMEAHGNCTMSGEFNFVADPEAAYVVLETCSCPLHIASWEFTVRNAIPWEFYEEWTAADTERGRFVKRISAKSAAFARKSNRGFVEPFVGPGFVPCDAYAVAAALDPDFVTQWAEHSVRVELHGALTRGQMVVDWLGMMQDPPLVKARIMVRCDTARLRAMLVAAVR
;
A
#
# COMPACT_ATOMS: atom_id res chain seq x y z
N MET A 1 18.76 -28.68 -7.97
CA MET A 1 18.79 -29.14 -6.58
C MET A 1 17.50 -28.69 -5.92
N ALA A 2 16.57 -29.60 -5.62
CA ALA A 2 15.35 -29.28 -4.90
C ALA A 2 15.71 -28.92 -3.46
N SER A 3 15.26 -27.75 -2.98
CA SER A 3 15.48 -27.33 -1.60
C SER A 3 14.77 -28.28 -0.63
N ALA A 4 15.43 -28.59 0.49
CA ALA A 4 14.88 -29.43 1.53
C ALA A 4 13.54 -28.87 2.06
N PRO A 5 12.57 -29.74 2.42
CA PRO A 5 11.31 -29.30 2.98
C PRO A 5 11.53 -28.56 4.31
N PRO A 6 10.74 -27.52 4.60
CA PRO A 6 10.85 -26.79 5.86
C PRO A 6 10.56 -27.71 7.05
N PRO A 7 11.18 -27.45 8.21
CA PRO A 7 10.96 -28.26 9.41
C PRO A 7 9.48 -28.27 9.81
N ALA A 8 9.01 -29.43 10.27
CA ALA A 8 7.63 -29.63 10.69
C ALA A 8 7.25 -28.64 11.80
N GLY A 9 6.24 -27.79 11.53
CA GLY A 9 5.76 -26.75 12.44
C GLY A 9 6.12 -25.31 12.06
N ALA A 10 6.97 -25.09 11.05
CA ALA A 10 7.19 -23.75 10.50
C ALA A 10 6.02 -23.37 9.56
N VAL A 11 5.30 -22.31 9.89
CA VAL A 11 4.35 -21.69 8.95
C VAL A 11 5.16 -21.25 7.72
N PRO A 12 4.79 -21.67 6.50
CA PRO A 12 5.53 -21.28 5.31
C PRO A 12 5.52 -19.76 5.17
N GLN A 13 6.73 -19.19 5.04
CA GLN A 13 6.96 -17.76 4.94
C GLN A 13 6.22 -17.19 3.71
N LYS A 14 5.38 -16.17 3.91
CA LYS A 14 4.67 -15.50 2.81
C LYS A 14 5.66 -14.78 1.90
N LEU A 15 5.49 -14.87 0.58
CA LEU A 15 6.27 -14.10 -0.38
C LEU A 15 5.52 -12.82 -0.74
N LEU A 16 6.09 -11.67 -0.38
CA LEU A 16 5.47 -10.36 -0.61
C LEU A 16 6.20 -9.60 -1.72
N VAL A 17 5.43 -8.96 -2.58
CA VAL A 17 5.90 -7.84 -3.40
C VAL A 17 5.06 -6.63 -3.00
N LEU A 18 5.70 -5.49 -2.74
CA LEU A 18 5.00 -4.24 -2.42
C LEU A 18 5.12 -3.27 -3.60
N ASP A 19 3.99 -2.80 -4.13
CA ASP A 19 3.93 -1.72 -5.13
C ASP A 19 3.49 -0.43 -4.43
N VAL A 20 4.40 0.54 -4.38
CA VAL A 20 4.34 1.70 -3.47
C VAL A 20 4.58 3.00 -4.22
N ASP A 21 3.99 4.08 -3.75
CA ASP A 21 4.33 5.46 -4.07
C ASP A 21 5.00 6.19 -2.89
N CYS A 22 5.52 5.42 -1.93
CA CYS A 22 6.41 5.76 -0.82
C CYS A 22 6.26 7.17 -0.25
N GLY A 23 5.05 7.41 0.25
CA GLY A 23 4.66 8.35 1.29
C GLY A 23 5.09 7.91 2.69
N VAL A 24 4.41 8.48 3.70
CA VAL A 24 4.73 8.30 5.13
C VAL A 24 4.11 7.02 5.67
N ASP A 25 2.88 6.73 5.25
CA ASP A 25 2.15 5.50 5.50
C ASP A 25 2.70 4.31 4.72
N ASP A 26 3.14 4.49 3.47
CA ASP A 26 3.88 3.45 2.74
C ASP A 26 5.14 3.02 3.52
N ALA A 27 5.86 3.99 4.09
CA ALA A 27 7.03 3.71 4.91
C ALA A 27 6.65 2.88 6.15
N HIS A 28 5.51 3.17 6.80
CA HIS A 28 5.01 2.35 7.92
C HIS A 28 4.65 0.93 7.47
N ALA A 29 3.96 0.80 6.33
CA ALA A 29 3.61 -0.48 5.71
C ALA A 29 4.86 -1.32 5.39
N LEU A 30 5.87 -0.71 4.77
CA LEU A 30 7.12 -1.39 4.44
C LEU A 30 7.89 -1.80 5.70
N MET A 31 7.91 -0.95 6.74
CA MET A 31 8.52 -1.31 8.03
C MET A 31 7.81 -2.49 8.70
N ILE A 32 6.47 -2.56 8.65
CA ILE A 32 5.71 -3.73 9.13
C ILE A 32 6.09 -4.98 8.33
N ALA A 33 6.11 -4.91 7.00
CA ALA A 33 6.45 -6.04 6.13
C ALA A 33 7.87 -6.58 6.39
N LEU A 34 8.81 -5.71 6.78
CA LEU A 34 10.20 -6.06 7.09
C LEU A 34 10.41 -6.49 8.55
N GLY A 35 9.47 -6.16 9.45
CA GLY A 35 9.60 -6.38 10.89
C GLY A 35 9.47 -7.84 11.32
N ASP A 36 8.75 -8.67 10.56
CA ASP A 36 8.53 -10.10 10.86
C ASP A 36 9.05 -11.00 9.73
N ALA A 37 10.37 -11.13 9.65
CA ALA A 37 11.04 -11.97 8.66
C ALA A 37 10.73 -13.47 8.83
N ALA A 38 10.21 -13.92 9.98
CA ALA A 38 9.77 -15.30 10.15
C ALA A 38 8.44 -15.54 9.42
N ARG A 39 7.56 -14.53 9.39
CA ARG A 39 6.24 -14.59 8.77
C ARG A 39 6.27 -14.29 7.27
N ALA A 40 7.10 -13.34 6.82
CA ALA A 40 7.14 -12.91 5.43
C ALA A 40 8.54 -12.62 4.89
N ARG A 41 8.70 -12.81 3.58
CA ARG A 41 9.86 -12.40 2.79
C ARG A 41 9.42 -11.37 1.77
N VAL A 42 9.91 -10.14 1.92
CA VAL A 42 9.76 -9.11 0.88
C VAL A 42 10.72 -9.44 -0.26
N LEU A 43 10.17 -9.86 -1.40
CA LEU A 43 10.93 -10.24 -2.60
C LEU A 43 11.41 -9.01 -3.37
N ALA A 44 10.58 -7.98 -3.44
CA ALA A 44 10.82 -6.77 -4.21
C ALA A 44 9.93 -5.64 -3.71
N VAL A 45 10.40 -4.41 -3.93
CA VAL A 45 9.56 -3.20 -3.86
C VAL A 45 9.55 -2.56 -5.24
N THR A 46 8.36 -2.33 -5.78
CA THR A 46 8.13 -1.64 -7.04
C THR A 46 7.60 -0.24 -6.77
N CYS A 47 8.14 0.76 -7.45
CA CYS A 47 7.80 2.16 -7.23
C CYS A 47 6.90 2.67 -8.34
N CYS A 48 5.84 3.41 -8.03
CA CYS A 48 5.03 4.16 -8.99
C CYS A 48 4.99 5.66 -8.64
N ASN A 49 4.48 6.46 -9.57
CA ASN A 49 4.17 7.86 -9.32
C ASN A 49 2.89 7.99 -8.50
N GLY A 50 2.90 8.81 -7.45
CA GLY A 50 1.73 9.09 -6.63
C GLY A 50 2.03 10.21 -5.64
N ASN A 51 2.18 9.90 -4.36
CA ASN A 51 2.51 10.81 -3.26
C ASN A 51 3.65 11.79 -3.62
N THR A 52 4.65 11.32 -4.36
CA THR A 52 5.67 12.13 -5.04
C THR A 52 6.08 11.49 -6.38
N HIS A 53 7.03 12.10 -7.09
CA HIS A 53 7.53 11.59 -8.37
C HIS A 53 8.35 10.30 -8.18
N VAL A 54 8.21 9.32 -9.08
CA VAL A 54 8.72 7.94 -8.93
C VAL A 54 10.22 7.82 -8.55
N ARG A 55 11.07 8.75 -9.00
CA ARG A 55 12.49 8.78 -8.61
C ARG A 55 12.66 9.07 -7.11
N GLN A 56 11.93 10.06 -6.61
CA GLN A 56 11.89 10.40 -5.19
C GLN A 56 11.22 9.28 -4.38
N VAL A 57 10.19 8.62 -4.92
CA VAL A 57 9.61 7.40 -4.32
C VAL A 57 10.69 6.33 -4.12
N ALA A 58 11.49 6.03 -5.13
CA ALA A 58 12.57 5.06 -5.01
C ALA A 58 13.68 5.48 -4.03
N ASP A 59 13.94 6.79 -3.90
CA ASP A 59 14.80 7.32 -2.84
C ASP A 59 14.18 7.08 -1.46
N ASN A 60 12.89 7.37 -1.27
CA ASN A 60 12.19 7.17 -0.01
C ASN A 60 12.17 5.69 0.40
N VAL A 61 11.88 4.77 -0.53
CA VAL A 61 11.98 3.33 -0.29
C VAL A 61 13.39 2.97 0.19
N ALA A 62 14.42 3.49 -0.46
CA ALA A 62 15.79 3.22 -0.06
C ALA A 62 16.11 3.70 1.37
N ARG A 63 15.55 4.86 1.78
CA ARG A 63 15.67 5.38 3.14
C ARG A 63 15.02 4.45 4.17
N VAL A 64 13.83 3.94 3.87
CA VAL A 64 13.12 2.97 4.73
C VAL A 64 13.89 1.65 4.82
N LEU A 65 14.37 1.12 3.69
CA LEU A 65 15.17 -0.11 3.66
C LEU A 65 16.46 0.04 4.48
N ARG A 66 17.12 1.19 4.41
CA ARG A 66 18.29 1.50 5.24
C ARG A 66 17.95 1.49 6.72
N ALA A 67 16.90 2.22 7.12
CA ALA A 67 16.46 2.28 8.52
C ALA A 67 16.08 0.89 9.07
N CYS A 68 15.63 -0.02 8.19
CA CYS A 68 15.31 -1.40 8.55
C CYS A 68 16.51 -2.37 8.51
N GLY A 69 17.69 -1.95 8.04
CA GLY A 69 18.83 -2.84 7.82
C GLY A 69 18.63 -3.83 6.66
N ALA A 70 17.78 -3.47 5.70
CA ALA A 70 17.33 -4.32 4.59
C ALA A 70 17.99 -3.98 3.23
N SER A 71 18.94 -3.03 3.19
CA SER A 71 19.51 -2.49 1.94
C SER A 71 20.06 -3.54 0.97
N ALA A 72 20.68 -4.60 1.47
CA ALA A 72 21.28 -5.67 0.65
C ALA A 72 20.27 -6.73 0.18
N ARG A 73 19.08 -6.80 0.79
CA ARG A 73 18.19 -7.96 0.68
C ARG A 73 17.01 -7.72 -0.26
N VAL A 74 16.53 -6.48 -0.35
CA VAL A 74 15.31 -6.14 -1.06
C VAL A 74 15.64 -5.29 -2.30
N PRO A 75 15.50 -5.83 -3.52
CA PRO A 75 15.66 -5.03 -4.73
C PRO A 75 14.53 -4.02 -4.89
N VAL A 76 14.88 -2.82 -5.36
CA VAL A 76 13.93 -1.73 -5.66
C VAL A 76 13.85 -1.52 -7.15
N PHE A 77 12.65 -1.50 -7.72
CA PHE A 77 12.44 -1.32 -9.16
C PHE A 77 11.64 -0.05 -9.42
N LEU A 78 12.16 0.83 -10.27
CA LEU A 78 11.43 2.03 -10.69
C LEU A 78 10.39 1.63 -11.74
N GLY A 79 9.15 2.07 -11.55
CA GLY A 79 8.03 1.82 -12.45
C GLY A 79 7.52 3.08 -13.15
N ALA A 80 6.21 3.10 -13.39
CA ALA A 80 5.55 4.16 -14.12
C ALA A 80 5.77 5.53 -13.47
N SER A 81 6.30 6.48 -14.26
CA SER A 81 6.54 7.86 -13.83
C SER A 81 5.31 8.77 -13.95
N ALA A 82 4.22 8.26 -14.52
CA ALA A 82 2.97 8.98 -14.75
C ALA A 82 1.81 7.97 -14.83
N PRO A 83 0.58 8.40 -14.54
CA PRO A 83 -0.62 7.58 -14.76
C PRO A 83 -0.84 7.31 -16.26
N LEU A 84 -1.73 6.37 -16.57
CA LEU A 84 -2.00 5.93 -17.96
C LEU A 84 -2.48 7.08 -18.85
N LEU A 85 -3.51 7.81 -18.42
CA LEU A 85 -4.12 8.90 -19.18
C LEU A 85 -4.31 10.20 -18.37
N ALA A 86 -4.43 10.10 -17.04
CA ALA A 86 -4.63 11.24 -16.18
C ALA A 86 -3.40 12.18 -16.17
N LYS A 87 -3.56 13.37 -15.56
CA LYS A 87 -2.40 14.22 -15.27
C LYS A 87 -1.77 13.75 -13.95
N PRO A 88 -0.44 13.72 -13.84
CA PRO A 88 0.22 13.42 -12.57
C PRO A 88 -0.28 14.32 -11.44
N MET A 89 -0.47 13.72 -10.27
CA MET A 89 -0.93 14.37 -9.05
C MET A 89 0.01 13.97 -7.91
N HIS A 90 0.16 14.83 -6.91
CA HIS A 90 1.01 14.57 -5.74
C HIS A 90 0.33 15.04 -4.45
N ALA A 91 0.56 14.31 -3.36
CA ALA A 91 -0.05 14.56 -2.05
C ALA A 91 0.90 15.32 -1.10
N THR A 92 1.61 16.33 -1.61
CA THR A 92 2.68 17.07 -0.90
C THR A 92 2.21 17.77 0.38
N ARG A 93 0.90 18.07 0.49
CA ARG A 93 0.32 18.66 1.72
C ARG A 93 0.41 17.70 2.91
N PHE A 94 0.23 16.40 2.66
CA PHE A 94 0.25 15.38 3.71
C PHE A 94 1.65 14.78 3.88
N HIS A 95 2.33 14.48 2.78
CA HIS A 95 3.62 13.77 2.80
C HIS A 95 4.86 14.67 2.76
N GLY A 96 4.71 15.97 2.51
CA GLY A 96 5.85 16.86 2.26
C GLY A 96 6.28 16.90 0.79
N ASN A 97 7.20 17.80 0.47
CA ASN A 97 7.71 17.97 -0.89
C ASN A 97 8.59 16.78 -1.32
N ASP A 98 9.35 16.20 -0.38
CA ASP A 98 10.11 14.97 -0.61
C ASP A 98 9.25 13.70 -0.56
N GLY A 99 7.97 13.80 -0.19
CA GLY A 99 7.08 12.65 0.02
C GLY A 99 7.33 11.87 1.31
N LEU A 100 8.27 12.28 2.17
CA LEU A 100 8.63 11.57 3.41
C LEU A 100 8.89 12.53 4.59
N GLY A 101 7.98 13.47 4.75
CA GLY A 101 7.89 14.39 5.88
C GLY A 101 8.80 15.61 5.82
N ASP A 102 9.47 15.86 4.69
CA ASP A 102 10.54 16.86 4.52
C ASP A 102 11.64 16.71 5.58
N SER A 103 11.93 15.47 5.93
CA SER A 103 12.90 15.13 6.96
C SER A 103 14.22 14.75 6.31
N ALA A 104 15.31 15.42 6.69
CA ALA A 104 16.64 14.99 6.28
C ALA A 104 17.03 13.72 7.04
N ASP A 105 17.67 12.78 6.35
CA ASP A 105 18.29 11.65 7.02
C ASP A 105 19.58 12.10 7.74
N PRO A 106 19.90 11.49 8.89
CA PRO A 106 21.25 11.60 9.42
C PRO A 106 22.26 11.07 8.39
N PRO A 107 23.53 11.52 8.43
CA PRO A 107 24.56 10.99 7.54
C PRO A 107 24.58 9.47 7.55
N ASP A 108 24.56 8.85 6.36
CA ASP A 108 24.48 7.40 6.20
C ASP A 108 25.76 6.73 6.73
N PRO A 109 25.68 5.94 7.83
CA PRO A 109 26.84 5.22 8.33
C PRO A 109 27.07 3.89 7.57
N SER A 110 26.14 3.47 6.71
CA SER A 110 26.20 2.18 6.00
C SER A 110 26.94 2.30 4.67
N PRO A 111 27.96 1.45 4.40
CA PRO A 111 28.59 1.37 3.09
C PRO A 111 27.70 0.64 2.05
N VAL A 112 26.63 -0.02 2.50
CA VAL A 112 25.76 -0.83 1.64
C VAL A 112 24.65 0.03 1.06
N ALA A 113 24.82 0.40 -0.21
CA ALA A 113 23.79 1.08 -0.98
C ALA A 113 22.61 0.15 -1.27
N VAL A 114 21.40 0.72 -1.26
CA VAL A 114 20.19 0.03 -1.72
C VAL A 114 20.29 -0.18 -3.23
N LYS A 115 20.11 -1.42 -3.68
CA LYS A 115 20.21 -1.77 -5.10
C LYS A 115 18.92 -1.41 -5.84
N LYS A 116 18.88 -0.22 -6.44
CA LYS A 116 17.90 0.15 -7.47
C LYS A 116 18.24 -0.62 -8.75
N GLN A 117 17.31 -1.44 -9.23
CA GLN A 117 17.52 -2.26 -10.41
C GLN A 117 17.32 -1.44 -11.68
N GLU A 118 18.02 -1.83 -12.76
CA GLU A 118 17.81 -1.27 -14.10
C GLU A 118 16.52 -1.79 -14.75
N GLU A 119 16.07 -2.99 -14.36
CA GLU A 119 14.80 -3.56 -14.80
C GLU A 119 13.63 -2.67 -14.34
N HIS A 120 12.70 -2.39 -15.26
CA HIS A 120 11.49 -1.63 -14.95
C HIS A 120 10.53 -2.45 -14.08
N ALA A 121 9.85 -1.80 -13.13
CA ALA A 121 8.94 -2.46 -12.18
C ALA A 121 7.90 -3.38 -12.85
N VAL A 122 7.29 -2.93 -13.96
CA VAL A 122 6.31 -3.73 -14.72
C VAL A 122 6.91 -5.05 -15.22
N ASN A 123 8.14 -5.01 -15.74
CA ASN A 123 8.84 -6.21 -16.19
C ASN A 123 9.17 -7.13 -15.01
N ALA A 124 9.61 -6.54 -13.90
CA ALA A 124 9.90 -7.28 -12.67
C ALA A 124 8.66 -7.96 -12.10
N LEU A 125 7.50 -7.28 -12.07
CA LEU A 125 6.21 -7.86 -11.63
C LEU A 125 5.87 -9.11 -12.46
N VAL A 126 5.87 -8.98 -13.79
CA VAL A 126 5.55 -10.08 -14.70
C VAL A 126 6.54 -11.23 -14.54
N ARG A 127 7.85 -10.93 -14.46
CA ARG A 127 8.90 -11.93 -14.28
C ARG A 127 8.77 -12.66 -12.94
N LEU A 128 8.62 -11.93 -11.83
CA LEU A 128 8.50 -12.52 -10.48
C LEU A 128 7.25 -13.40 -10.37
N ALA A 129 6.13 -12.99 -10.96
CA ALA A 129 4.90 -13.81 -10.99
C ALA A 129 5.10 -15.10 -11.80
N LYS A 130 5.85 -15.07 -12.90
CA LYS A 130 6.21 -16.27 -13.69
C LYS A 130 7.16 -17.21 -12.94
N GLU A 131 8.12 -16.65 -12.20
CA GLU A 131 9.08 -17.42 -11.42
C GLU A 131 8.43 -18.07 -10.17
N ASN A 132 7.33 -17.51 -9.67
CA ASN A 132 6.70 -17.91 -8.41
C ASN A 132 5.16 -18.05 -8.54
N PRO A 133 4.66 -18.89 -9.47
CA PRO A 133 3.23 -18.98 -9.75
C PRO A 133 2.45 -19.45 -8.52
N GLY A 134 1.39 -18.72 -8.16
CA GLY A 134 0.51 -19.00 -7.03
C GLY A 134 1.11 -18.72 -5.65
N GLN A 135 2.30 -18.13 -5.57
CA GLN A 135 3.01 -17.94 -4.29
C GLN A 135 3.09 -16.47 -3.85
N ILE A 136 3.12 -15.52 -4.78
CA ILE A 136 3.29 -14.09 -4.47
C ILE A 136 1.97 -13.49 -4.01
N THR A 137 1.96 -12.95 -2.80
CA THR A 137 0.96 -11.96 -2.38
C THR A 137 1.46 -10.57 -2.79
N LEU A 138 0.74 -9.92 -3.71
CA LEU A 138 1.05 -8.56 -4.14
C LEU A 138 0.27 -7.58 -3.25
N VAL A 139 0.95 -6.59 -2.70
CA VAL A 139 0.34 -5.52 -1.90
C VAL A 139 0.58 -4.20 -2.63
N ALA A 140 -0.47 -3.67 -3.26
CA ALA A 140 -0.43 -2.42 -4.02
C ALA A 140 -1.07 -1.30 -3.20
N VAL A 141 -0.25 -0.37 -2.74
CA VAL A 141 -0.65 0.71 -1.82
C VAL A 141 -0.42 2.11 -2.40
N GLY A 142 0.08 2.19 -3.64
CA GLY A 142 0.02 3.40 -4.45
C GLY A 142 -0.95 3.27 -5.64
N PRO A 143 -0.93 4.24 -6.58
CA PRO A 143 -1.71 4.16 -7.81
C PRO A 143 -1.40 2.89 -8.62
N LEU A 144 -2.45 2.25 -9.13
CA LEU A 144 -2.39 0.89 -9.71
C LEU A 144 -1.72 0.81 -11.09
N THR A 145 -1.03 1.85 -11.54
CA THR A 145 -0.46 1.96 -12.89
C THR A 145 0.48 0.81 -13.23
N ASN A 146 1.38 0.43 -12.32
CA ASN A 146 2.30 -0.69 -12.54
C ASN A 146 1.54 -2.01 -12.71
N VAL A 147 0.53 -2.25 -11.86
CA VAL A 147 -0.29 -3.46 -11.87
C VAL A 147 -1.13 -3.54 -13.14
N ALA A 148 -1.73 -2.44 -13.57
CA ALA A 148 -2.49 -2.35 -14.81
C ALA A 148 -1.61 -2.60 -16.04
N LEU A 149 -0.42 -1.99 -16.10
CA LEU A 149 0.54 -2.22 -17.18
C LEU A 149 1.04 -3.68 -17.20
N ALA A 150 1.34 -4.27 -16.04
CA ALA A 150 1.72 -5.68 -15.96
C ALA A 150 0.61 -6.60 -16.47
N THR A 151 -0.64 -6.32 -16.11
CA THR A 151 -1.82 -7.07 -16.56
C THR A 151 -2.06 -6.91 -18.07
N ARG A 152 -1.82 -5.73 -18.63
CA ARG A 152 -1.91 -5.50 -20.09
C ARG A 152 -0.77 -6.13 -20.87
N MET A 153 0.43 -6.18 -20.29
CA MET A 153 1.61 -6.79 -20.90
C MET A 153 1.54 -8.32 -20.87
N ASP A 154 0.96 -8.89 -19.81
CA ASP A 154 0.75 -10.33 -19.63
C ASP A 154 -0.65 -10.56 -19.02
N PRO A 155 -1.66 -10.95 -19.84
CA PRO A 155 -3.04 -11.16 -19.38
C PRO A 155 -3.18 -12.22 -18.27
N ASP A 156 -2.22 -13.15 -18.16
CA ASP A 156 -2.18 -14.17 -17.11
C ASP A 156 -1.40 -13.69 -15.88
N PHE A 157 -0.96 -12.43 -15.82
CA PHE A 157 -0.17 -11.91 -14.69
C PHE A 157 -0.89 -12.11 -13.36
N THR A 158 -2.15 -11.67 -13.27
CA THR A 158 -2.92 -11.74 -12.03
C THR A 158 -3.27 -13.18 -11.65
N SER A 159 -3.46 -14.08 -12.62
CA SER A 159 -3.77 -15.50 -12.35
C SER A 159 -2.60 -16.26 -11.73
N ARG A 160 -1.37 -15.75 -11.88
CA ARG A 160 -0.16 -16.27 -11.23
C ARG A 160 0.10 -15.68 -9.85
N LEU A 161 -0.64 -14.67 -9.42
CA LEU A 161 -0.57 -14.17 -8.05
C LEU A 161 -1.35 -15.11 -7.12
N LYS A 162 -0.90 -15.22 -5.88
CA LYS A 162 -1.66 -15.89 -4.83
C LYS A 162 -2.91 -15.09 -4.47
N GLU A 163 -2.74 -13.79 -4.31
CA GLU A 163 -3.76 -12.82 -3.91
C GLU A 163 -3.21 -11.40 -4.09
N LEU A 164 -4.10 -10.43 -4.29
CA LEU A 164 -3.80 -9.02 -4.44
C LEU A 164 -4.51 -8.22 -3.34
N PHE A 165 -3.74 -7.50 -2.53
CA PHE A 165 -4.24 -6.52 -1.58
C PHE A 165 -4.05 -5.11 -2.13
N ILE A 166 -5.10 -4.31 -2.10
CA ILE A 166 -5.10 -2.91 -2.53
C ILE A 166 -5.44 -2.03 -1.33
N MET A 167 -4.66 -0.97 -1.11
CA MET A 167 -5.14 0.18 -0.34
C MET A 167 -5.65 1.23 -1.33
N GLY A 168 -6.94 1.53 -1.26
CA GLY A 168 -7.54 2.57 -2.07
C GLY A 168 -9.00 2.35 -2.39
N GLY A 169 -9.56 3.32 -3.11
CA GLY A 169 -10.97 3.34 -3.47
C GLY A 169 -11.89 3.71 -2.29
N THR A 170 -13.17 3.84 -2.62
CA THR A 170 -14.23 4.24 -1.69
C THR A 170 -15.36 3.22 -1.70
N MET A 171 -15.77 2.73 -0.54
CA MET A 171 -16.89 1.79 -0.42
C MET A 171 -18.24 2.53 -0.40
N GLU A 172 -18.28 3.70 0.21
CA GLU A 172 -19.49 4.51 0.46
C GLU A 172 -19.43 5.86 -0.28
N ALA A 173 -18.44 6.04 -1.14
CA ALA A 173 -18.21 7.26 -1.93
C ALA A 173 -17.83 8.48 -1.07
N HIS A 174 -17.11 8.27 0.05
CA HIS A 174 -16.47 9.35 0.79
C HIS A 174 -14.99 9.43 0.40
N GLY A 175 -14.62 10.44 -0.38
CA GLY A 175 -13.26 10.57 -0.92
C GLY A 175 -12.31 11.41 -0.05
N ASN A 176 -11.01 11.29 -0.31
CA ASN A 176 -9.98 12.16 0.30
C ASN A 176 -9.26 13.04 -0.74
N CYS A 177 -9.48 12.79 -2.04
CA CYS A 177 -8.89 13.53 -3.15
C CYS A 177 -9.95 14.33 -3.92
N THR A 178 -11.07 13.69 -4.22
CA THR A 178 -12.30 14.35 -4.72
C THR A 178 -13.45 14.05 -3.75
N MET A 179 -14.65 14.57 -4.02
CA MET A 179 -15.81 14.33 -3.14
C MET A 179 -16.12 12.85 -2.95
N SER A 180 -15.85 12.00 -3.96
CA SER A 180 -16.15 10.57 -3.91
C SER A 180 -14.97 9.65 -4.24
N GLY A 181 -13.83 10.22 -4.63
CA GLY A 181 -12.64 9.47 -5.04
C GLY A 181 -11.53 9.51 -3.98
N GLU A 182 -10.96 8.33 -3.74
CA GLU A 182 -9.75 8.15 -2.95
C GLU A 182 -8.51 8.39 -3.86
N PHE A 183 -7.44 8.94 -3.29
CA PHE A 183 -6.23 9.38 -3.97
C PHE A 183 -5.62 8.36 -4.94
N ASN A 184 -5.35 7.12 -4.52
CA ASN A 184 -4.72 6.11 -5.38
C ASN A 184 -5.57 5.80 -6.62
N PHE A 185 -6.88 5.77 -6.45
CA PHE A 185 -7.83 5.56 -7.55
C PHE A 185 -8.00 6.81 -8.43
N VAL A 186 -7.99 8.00 -7.84
CA VAL A 186 -8.10 9.27 -8.60
C VAL A 186 -6.82 9.60 -9.36
N ALA A 187 -5.66 9.19 -8.83
CA ALA A 187 -4.36 9.41 -9.46
C ALA A 187 -4.24 8.68 -10.79
N ASP A 188 -4.79 7.46 -10.90
CA ASP A 188 -4.87 6.70 -12.15
C ASP A 188 -6.17 5.86 -12.22
N PRO A 189 -7.31 6.48 -12.55
CA PRO A 189 -8.59 5.80 -12.54
C PRO A 189 -8.69 4.78 -13.67
N GLU A 190 -8.00 5.00 -14.80
CA GLU A 190 -7.89 4.01 -15.87
C GLU A 190 -7.15 2.76 -15.41
N ALA A 191 -6.05 2.90 -14.67
CA ALA A 191 -5.33 1.75 -14.14
C ALA A 191 -6.17 0.98 -13.12
N ALA A 192 -6.84 1.69 -12.22
CA ALA A 192 -7.75 1.07 -11.26
C ALA A 192 -8.90 0.33 -11.96
N TYR A 193 -9.49 0.93 -13.00
CA TYR A 193 -10.48 0.28 -13.86
C TYR A 193 -9.93 -1.01 -14.47
N VAL A 194 -8.76 -0.97 -15.11
CA VAL A 194 -8.14 -2.15 -15.74
C VAL A 194 -7.93 -3.26 -14.72
N VAL A 195 -7.38 -2.97 -13.54
CA VAL A 195 -7.12 -3.99 -12.51
C VAL A 195 -8.42 -4.61 -12.00
N LEU A 196 -9.42 -3.80 -11.66
CA LEU A 196 -10.69 -4.31 -11.12
C LEU A 196 -11.50 -5.12 -12.15
N GLU A 197 -11.38 -4.81 -13.45
CA GLU A 197 -12.04 -5.55 -14.52
C GLU A 197 -11.38 -6.90 -14.84
N THR A 198 -10.07 -7.01 -14.65
CA THR A 198 -9.28 -8.11 -15.22
C THR A 198 -8.56 -8.98 -14.18
N CYS A 199 -8.59 -8.61 -12.89
CA CYS A 199 -7.97 -9.40 -11.84
C CYS A 199 -8.63 -10.78 -11.73
N SER A 200 -7.82 -11.84 -11.74
CA SER A 200 -8.31 -13.23 -11.68
C SER A 200 -7.93 -13.97 -10.40
N CYS A 201 -7.05 -13.40 -9.57
CA CYS A 201 -6.73 -13.91 -8.23
C CYS A 201 -7.67 -13.32 -7.17
N PRO A 202 -7.69 -13.87 -5.94
CA PRO A 202 -8.37 -13.26 -4.80
C PRO A 202 -7.96 -11.79 -4.63
N LEU A 203 -8.96 -10.90 -4.65
CA LEU A 203 -8.78 -9.46 -4.60
C LEU A 203 -9.33 -8.90 -3.28
N HIS A 204 -8.48 -8.19 -2.55
CA HIS A 204 -8.77 -7.63 -1.24
C HIS A 204 -8.57 -6.11 -1.24
N ILE A 205 -9.51 -5.36 -0.67
CA ILE A 205 -9.45 -3.89 -0.67
C ILE A 205 -9.58 -3.35 0.76
N ALA A 206 -8.58 -2.59 1.19
CA ALA A 206 -8.67 -1.67 2.32
C ALA A 206 -9.08 -0.29 1.78
N SER A 207 -10.38 0.03 1.82
CA SER A 207 -10.87 1.32 1.33
C SER A 207 -10.46 2.46 2.27
N TRP A 208 -10.45 3.69 1.77
CA TRP A 208 -10.18 4.87 2.59
C TRP A 208 -11.10 4.95 3.81
N GLU A 209 -12.40 4.71 3.62
CA GLU A 209 -13.35 4.83 4.73
C GLU A 209 -13.10 3.77 5.81
N PHE A 210 -12.61 2.59 5.42
CA PHE A 210 -12.19 1.56 6.36
C PHE A 210 -10.97 2.02 7.17
N THR A 211 -9.95 2.62 6.55
CA THR A 211 -8.73 3.02 7.27
C THR A 211 -9.01 4.14 8.28
N VAL A 212 -9.81 5.15 7.91
CA VAL A 212 -10.12 6.28 8.80
C VAL A 212 -11.04 5.94 9.96
N ARG A 213 -11.96 4.97 9.80
CA ARG A 213 -12.79 4.47 10.90
C ARG A 213 -11.97 3.71 11.95
N ASN A 214 -10.81 3.20 11.56
CA ASN A 214 -9.92 2.44 12.42
C ASN A 214 -8.70 3.26 12.89
N ALA A 215 -8.71 4.59 12.72
CA ALA A 215 -7.61 5.48 13.13
C ALA A 215 -6.98 5.08 14.47
N ILE A 216 -5.64 5.03 14.52
CA ILE A 216 -4.94 4.70 15.76
C ILE A 216 -5.05 5.89 16.72
N PRO A 217 -5.33 5.67 18.01
CA PRO A 217 -5.43 6.75 18.99
C PRO A 217 -4.16 7.59 19.03
N TRP A 218 -4.30 8.91 19.22
CA TRP A 218 -3.14 9.81 19.33
C TRP A 218 -2.19 9.43 20.46
N GLU A 219 -2.72 8.94 21.58
CA GLU A 219 -1.94 8.43 22.71
C GLU A 219 -1.02 7.28 22.28
N PHE A 220 -1.55 6.33 21.52
CA PHE A 220 -0.75 5.23 20.96
C PHE A 220 0.27 5.74 19.93
N TYR A 221 -0.11 6.69 19.06
CA TYR A 221 0.83 7.31 18.12
C TYR A 221 2.02 7.96 18.85
N GLU A 222 1.75 8.68 19.93
CA GLU A 222 2.80 9.33 20.74
C GLU A 222 3.72 8.30 21.40
N GLU A 223 3.17 7.24 21.99
CA GLU A 223 3.95 6.13 22.55
C GLU A 223 4.82 5.43 21.48
N TRP A 224 4.19 5.04 20.37
CA TRP A 224 4.83 4.32 19.27
C TRP A 224 5.99 5.11 18.66
N THR A 225 5.78 6.41 18.40
CA THR A 225 6.82 7.28 17.83
C THR A 225 7.86 7.73 18.86
N ALA A 226 7.60 7.57 20.16
CA ALA A 226 8.58 7.85 21.21
C ALA A 226 9.58 6.72 21.46
N ALA A 227 9.46 5.57 20.77
CA ALA A 227 10.40 4.46 20.90
C ALA A 227 11.85 4.92 20.66
N ASP A 228 12.73 4.69 21.64
CA ASP A 228 14.13 5.13 21.60
C ASP A 228 15.06 4.16 20.85
N THR A 229 14.64 3.82 19.64
CA THR A 229 15.41 3.00 18.68
C THR A 229 15.71 3.83 17.43
N GLU A 230 16.62 3.36 16.58
CA GLU A 230 16.88 4.03 15.30
C GLU A 230 15.62 4.11 14.43
N ARG A 231 14.86 3.01 14.37
CA ARG A 231 13.59 2.90 13.64
C ARG A 231 12.49 3.78 14.24
N GLY A 232 12.37 3.84 15.57
CA GLY A 232 11.42 4.72 16.25
C GLY A 232 11.71 6.20 15.99
N ARG A 233 12.99 6.61 16.10
CA ARG A 233 13.42 7.96 15.73
C ARG A 233 13.17 8.27 14.25
N PHE A 234 13.36 7.30 13.35
CA PHE A 234 13.05 7.45 11.92
C PHE A 234 11.55 7.70 11.71
N VAL A 235 10.67 6.84 12.24
CA VAL A 235 9.20 7.00 12.17
C VAL A 235 8.77 8.36 12.71
N LYS A 236 9.28 8.76 13.89
CA LYS A 236 8.97 10.07 14.48
C LYS A 236 9.27 11.24 13.55
N ARG A 237 10.43 11.20 12.87
CA ARG A 237 10.84 12.27 11.94
C ARG A 237 9.95 12.33 10.72
N ILE A 238 9.77 11.20 10.03
CA ILE A 238 9.00 11.17 8.77
C ILE A 238 7.52 11.48 8.99
N SER A 239 6.97 11.13 10.16
CA SER A 239 5.55 11.29 10.46
C SER A 239 5.16 12.63 11.09
N ALA A 240 6.13 13.43 11.56
CA ALA A 240 5.84 14.67 12.28
C ALA A 240 4.96 15.64 11.49
N LYS A 241 5.24 15.80 10.18
CA LYS A 241 4.48 16.68 9.29
C LYS A 241 3.06 16.16 9.05
N SER A 242 2.91 14.87 8.72
CA SER A 242 1.60 14.24 8.51
C SER A 242 0.74 14.27 9.77
N ALA A 243 1.35 14.04 10.95
CA ALA A 243 0.64 14.15 12.23
C ALA A 243 0.21 15.59 12.54
N ALA A 244 1.06 16.58 12.26
CA ALA A 244 0.68 18.00 12.42
C ALA A 244 -0.47 18.38 11.46
N PHE A 245 -0.43 17.91 10.21
CA PHE A 245 -1.50 18.10 9.25
C PHE A 245 -2.79 17.44 9.75
N ALA A 246 -2.77 16.15 10.10
CA ALA A 246 -3.94 15.43 10.58
C ALA A 246 -4.56 16.07 11.84
N ARG A 247 -3.73 16.51 12.81
CA ARG A 247 -4.22 17.24 14.00
C ARG A 247 -4.88 18.57 13.68
N LYS A 248 -4.37 19.29 12.67
CA LYS A 248 -4.96 20.57 12.23
C LYS A 248 -6.26 20.33 11.47
N SER A 249 -6.27 19.34 10.58
CA SER A 249 -7.43 19.02 9.76
C SER A 249 -8.58 18.46 10.62
N ASN A 250 -8.29 17.62 11.62
CA ASN A 250 -9.27 17.13 12.61
C ASN A 250 -9.90 18.25 13.46
N ARG A 251 -9.40 19.49 13.39
CA ARG A 251 -9.95 20.67 14.09
C ARG A 251 -10.86 21.54 13.23
N GLY A 252 -11.18 21.18 11.98
CA GLY A 252 -12.16 21.94 11.21
C GLY A 252 -12.36 21.63 9.72
N PHE A 253 -11.70 20.62 9.15
CA PHE A 253 -11.79 20.32 7.71
C PHE A 253 -11.82 18.84 7.33
N VAL A 254 -11.76 17.92 8.31
CA VAL A 254 -11.96 16.50 8.02
C VAL A 254 -13.41 16.17 8.28
N GLU A 255 -14.00 15.54 7.28
CA GLU A 255 -15.38 15.09 7.22
C GLU A 255 -15.84 14.46 8.54
N PRO A 256 -17.14 14.52 8.87
CA PRO A 256 -17.73 13.92 10.09
C PRO A 256 -17.35 12.44 10.35
N PHE A 257 -16.76 11.76 9.37
CA PHE A 257 -16.48 10.33 9.32
C PHE A 257 -15.06 9.92 9.73
N VAL A 258 -14.10 10.86 9.85
CA VAL A 258 -12.73 10.50 10.29
C VAL A 258 -12.63 10.56 11.80
N GLY A 259 -12.32 9.42 12.40
CA GLY A 259 -12.16 9.30 13.85
C GLY A 259 -10.96 10.12 14.39
N PRO A 260 -10.94 10.43 15.69
CA PRO A 260 -9.79 11.09 16.30
C PRO A 260 -8.58 10.14 16.30
N GLY A 261 -7.55 10.45 15.52
CA GLY A 261 -6.33 9.65 15.51
C GLY A 261 -5.40 9.93 14.34
N PHE A 262 -4.34 9.15 14.27
CA PHE A 262 -3.47 9.04 13.09
C PHE A 262 -3.94 7.88 12.22
N VAL A 263 -3.81 7.98 10.90
CA VAL A 263 -4.26 6.92 9.98
C VAL A 263 -3.08 6.47 9.13
N PRO A 264 -2.44 5.32 9.43
CA PRO A 264 -1.44 4.70 8.57
C PRO A 264 -2.16 3.83 7.53
N CYS A 265 -2.69 4.44 6.46
CA CYS A 265 -3.59 3.80 5.50
C CYS A 265 -3.05 2.46 4.96
N ASP A 266 -1.82 2.47 4.47
CA ASP A 266 -1.22 1.33 3.77
C ASP A 266 -0.89 0.17 4.71
N ALA A 267 -0.70 0.48 5.99
CA ALA A 267 -0.42 -0.51 7.02
C ALA A 267 -1.57 -1.52 7.17
N TYR A 268 -2.81 -1.13 6.84
CA TYR A 268 -3.96 -2.02 6.87
C TYR A 268 -3.89 -3.12 5.78
N ALA A 269 -3.50 -2.75 4.56
CA ALA A 269 -3.33 -3.71 3.47
C ALA A 269 -2.20 -4.71 3.77
N VAL A 270 -1.06 -4.22 4.28
CA VAL A 270 0.04 -5.08 4.72
C VAL A 270 -0.35 -5.96 5.91
N ALA A 271 -1.04 -5.42 6.91
CA ALA A 271 -1.48 -6.19 8.07
C ALA A 271 -2.40 -7.35 7.67
N ALA A 272 -3.37 -7.09 6.77
CA ALA A 272 -4.24 -8.15 6.23
C ALA A 272 -3.46 -9.18 5.40
N ALA A 273 -2.47 -8.72 4.61
CA ALA A 273 -1.60 -9.60 3.85
C ALA A 273 -0.71 -10.48 4.75
N LEU A 274 -0.34 -10.02 5.96
CA LEU A 274 0.50 -10.77 6.90
C LEU A 274 -0.29 -11.68 7.83
N ASP A 275 -1.43 -11.22 8.32
CA ASP A 275 -2.21 -11.90 9.36
C ASP A 275 -3.65 -12.16 8.89
N PRO A 276 -4.00 -13.43 8.57
CA PRO A 276 -5.33 -13.76 8.07
C PRO A 276 -6.45 -13.48 9.09
N ASP A 277 -6.12 -13.37 10.38
CA ASP A 277 -7.09 -13.08 11.45
C ASP A 277 -7.22 -11.59 11.73
N PHE A 278 -6.47 -10.73 11.04
CA PHE A 278 -6.53 -9.28 11.23
C PHE A 278 -7.91 -8.70 10.86
N VAL A 279 -8.46 -9.13 9.72
CA VAL A 279 -9.76 -8.67 9.24
C VAL A 279 -10.86 -9.60 9.75
N THR A 280 -11.70 -9.07 10.62
CA THR A 280 -12.75 -9.83 11.33
C THR A 280 -14.09 -9.82 10.58
N GLN A 281 -14.26 -8.90 9.64
CA GLN A 281 -15.45 -8.85 8.78
C GLN A 281 -15.08 -8.33 7.38
N TRP A 282 -15.57 -9.05 6.36
CA TRP A 282 -15.45 -8.71 4.95
C TRP A 282 -16.83 -8.44 4.35
N ALA A 283 -16.90 -7.55 3.37
CA ALA A 283 -17.99 -7.47 2.41
C ALA A 283 -17.49 -7.98 1.05
N GLU A 284 -18.32 -8.68 0.30
CA GLU A 284 -17.94 -9.21 -1.01
C GLU A 284 -18.88 -8.65 -2.07
N HIS A 285 -18.34 -7.80 -2.94
CA HIS A 285 -19.12 -7.11 -3.97
C HIS A 285 -18.33 -7.00 -5.27
N SER A 286 -19.05 -6.94 -6.38
CA SER A 286 -18.48 -6.47 -7.64
C SER A 286 -18.23 -4.96 -7.55
N VAL A 287 -17.08 -4.52 -8.05
CA VAL A 287 -16.65 -3.12 -7.97
C VAL A 287 -16.12 -2.65 -9.32
N ARG A 288 -16.38 -1.38 -9.65
CA ARG A 288 -15.92 -0.71 -10.89
C ARG A 288 -15.36 0.66 -10.57
N VAL A 289 -14.71 1.29 -11.55
CA VAL A 289 -14.26 2.68 -11.43
C VAL A 289 -15.03 3.56 -12.41
N GLU A 290 -15.57 4.68 -11.94
CA GLU A 290 -16.19 5.68 -12.80
C GLU A 290 -15.09 6.47 -13.55
N LEU A 291 -15.16 6.50 -14.89
CA LEU A 291 -14.14 7.11 -15.74
C LEU A 291 -14.59 8.41 -16.42
N HIS A 292 -15.89 8.65 -16.58
CA HIS A 292 -16.42 9.70 -17.46
C HIS A 292 -17.09 10.85 -16.70
N GLY A 293 -17.60 10.61 -15.50
CA GLY A 293 -18.34 11.61 -14.73
C GLY A 293 -17.51 12.86 -14.35
N ALA A 294 -18.12 14.05 -14.43
CA ALA A 294 -17.44 15.30 -14.03
C ALA A 294 -17.25 15.43 -12.50
N LEU A 295 -18.11 14.78 -11.71
CA LEU A 295 -18.12 14.87 -10.24
C LEU A 295 -17.52 13.64 -9.56
N THR A 296 -17.60 12.48 -10.20
CA THR A 296 -17.36 11.17 -9.59
C THR A 296 -16.25 10.38 -10.27
N ARG A 297 -15.53 10.96 -11.24
CA ARG A 297 -14.38 10.29 -11.86
C ARG A 297 -13.34 9.86 -10.82
N GLY A 298 -12.93 8.60 -10.89
CA GLY A 298 -12.05 7.94 -9.92
C GLY A 298 -12.76 7.34 -8.71
N GLN A 299 -14.09 7.45 -8.61
CA GLN A 299 -14.86 6.75 -7.59
C GLN A 299 -14.84 5.23 -7.84
N MET A 300 -14.65 4.46 -6.77
CA MET A 300 -14.97 3.03 -6.79
C MET A 300 -16.48 2.86 -6.58
N VAL A 301 -17.18 2.32 -7.58
CA VAL A 301 -18.61 2.06 -7.55
C VAL A 301 -18.83 0.62 -7.11
N VAL A 302 -19.49 0.45 -5.96
CA VAL A 302 -19.82 -0.86 -5.38
C VAL A 302 -21.21 -1.31 -5.85
N ASP A 303 -21.30 -2.52 -6.37
CA ASP A 303 -22.57 -3.15 -6.74
C ASP A 303 -23.27 -3.79 -5.54
N TRP A 304 -24.02 -2.99 -4.80
CA TRP A 304 -24.75 -3.46 -3.62
C TRP A 304 -25.92 -4.39 -3.95
N LEU A 305 -26.50 -4.25 -5.14
CA LEU A 305 -27.72 -4.94 -5.55
C LEU A 305 -27.48 -6.04 -6.60
N GLY A 306 -26.23 -6.23 -7.04
CA GLY A 306 -25.88 -7.20 -8.07
C GLY A 306 -26.43 -6.81 -9.45
N MET A 307 -26.49 -5.51 -9.78
CA MET A 307 -26.99 -4.99 -11.06
C MET A 307 -25.96 -5.08 -12.20
N MET A 308 -24.67 -5.19 -11.89
CA MET A 308 -23.59 -5.25 -12.87
C MET A 308 -23.27 -6.72 -13.21
N GLN A 309 -24.15 -7.36 -14.00
CA GLN A 309 -24.05 -8.80 -14.31
C GLN A 309 -23.47 -9.15 -15.69
N ASP A 310 -23.19 -8.17 -16.55
CA ASP A 310 -22.68 -8.44 -17.91
C ASP A 310 -21.53 -7.48 -18.31
N PRO A 311 -20.29 -7.98 -18.51
CA PRO A 311 -19.82 -9.33 -18.18
C PRO A 311 -19.72 -9.58 -16.65
N PRO A 312 -19.62 -10.82 -16.16
CA PRO A 312 -19.46 -11.11 -14.74
C PRO A 312 -18.19 -10.46 -14.18
N LEU A 313 -18.37 -9.57 -13.20
CA LEU A 313 -17.29 -8.80 -12.61
C LEU A 313 -16.54 -9.59 -11.54
N VAL A 314 -15.26 -9.26 -11.39
CA VAL A 314 -14.42 -9.68 -10.26
C VAL A 314 -15.10 -9.23 -8.97
N LYS A 315 -15.31 -10.17 -8.06
CA LYS A 315 -15.77 -9.85 -6.71
C LYS A 315 -14.57 -9.47 -5.85
N ALA A 316 -14.57 -8.25 -5.33
CA ALA A 316 -13.59 -7.81 -4.36
C ALA A 316 -14.08 -8.11 -2.94
N ARG A 317 -13.16 -8.58 -2.09
CA ARG A 317 -13.38 -8.66 -0.63
C ARG A 317 -12.92 -7.34 -0.01
N ILE A 318 -13.88 -6.50 0.37
CA ILE A 318 -13.65 -5.19 0.98
C ILE A 318 -13.63 -5.34 2.51
N MET A 319 -12.63 -4.76 3.16
CA MET A 319 -12.49 -4.82 4.62
C MET A 319 -13.57 -3.97 5.31
N VAL A 320 -14.25 -4.54 6.31
CA VAL A 320 -15.31 -3.83 7.07
C VAL A 320 -14.93 -3.64 8.54
N ARG A 321 -14.37 -4.68 9.17
CA ARG A 321 -13.88 -4.62 10.56
C ARG A 321 -12.53 -5.31 10.69
N CYS A 322 -11.71 -4.82 11.61
CA CYS A 322 -10.43 -5.43 11.95
C CYS A 322 -10.16 -5.42 13.45
N ASP A 323 -9.18 -6.22 13.86
CA ASP A 323 -8.59 -6.16 15.19
C ASP A 323 -7.42 -5.16 15.19
N THR A 324 -7.69 -3.92 15.61
CA THR A 324 -6.69 -2.86 15.68
C THR A 324 -5.59 -3.12 16.72
N ALA A 325 -5.78 -4.06 17.66
CA ALA A 325 -4.72 -4.45 18.59
C ALA A 325 -3.59 -5.18 17.85
N ARG A 326 -3.93 -6.01 16.85
CA ARG A 326 -2.94 -6.69 15.99
C ARG A 326 -2.13 -5.72 15.15
N LEU A 327 -2.78 -4.72 14.55
CA LEU A 327 -2.08 -3.66 13.81
C LEU A 327 -1.12 -2.89 14.72
N ARG A 328 -1.57 -2.50 15.92
CA ARG A 328 -0.71 -1.81 16.90
C ARG A 328 0.49 -2.66 17.32
N ALA A 329 0.31 -3.96 17.51
CA ALA A 329 1.41 -4.88 17.80
C ALA A 329 2.43 -4.94 16.65
N MET A 330 1.97 -4.97 15.39
CA MET A 330 2.85 -4.92 14.22
C MET A 330 3.62 -3.59 14.13
N LEU A 331 2.95 -2.46 14.35
CA LEU A 331 3.58 -1.13 14.36
C LEU A 331 4.67 -1.03 15.44
N VAL A 332 4.40 -1.53 16.65
CA VAL A 332 5.36 -1.60 17.75
C VAL A 332 6.54 -2.51 17.39
N ALA A 333 6.28 -3.69 16.82
CA ALA A 333 7.33 -4.60 16.38
C ALA A 333 8.22 -3.99 15.29
N ALA A 334 7.64 -3.22 14.37
CA ALA A 334 8.35 -2.56 13.28
C ALA A 334 9.35 -1.49 13.73
N VAL A 335 9.20 -0.95 14.94
CA VAL A 335 10.12 0.05 15.52
C VAL A 335 11.03 -0.50 16.61
N ARG A 336 10.94 -1.79 16.94
CA ARG A 336 11.93 -2.46 17.81
C ARG A 336 13.17 -2.86 17.01
#